data_AF-A0A8H6F7B9-F1
#
_entry.id   AF-A0A8H6F7B9-F1
#
_cell.length_a   1.000
_cell.length_b   1.000
_cell.length_c   1.000
_cell.angle_alpha   90.00
_cell.angle_beta   90.00
_cell.angle_gamma   90.00
#
_symmetry.space_group_name_H-M   'P 1'
#
loop_
_entity.id
_entity.type
_entity.pdbx_description
1 polymer ?
#
loop_
_entity_poly.entity_id
_entity_poly.type
_entity_poly.pdbx_seq_one_letter_code
_entity_poly.pdbx_strand_id
1 'polypeptide(L)'
;MFKVTTITHLTDDTTRPLICLTTRKGFKYLFGKVPEGTQRVVNTFGSEVKFSKLQGIFLTGSILSWSDIGGLPGFFLTVSDATKNGLTVMGCERILSYILATWRQFVFRMGIKLHILDAETNPTIVDEEVVISPIMIDPANQTSPPENSSKLVRQIKKLASLMFPLDTNPTQNDIHTHVHLPSASEIATTQQSISYCISFVPVLGKFDPKKAKE
;
A
#
# COMPACT_ATOMS: atom_id res chain seq x y z
N MET A 1 -22.52 -1.21 -8.79
CA MET A 1 -21.66 -1.55 -9.95
C MET A 1 -20.21 -1.33 -9.54
N PHE A 2 -19.26 -2.12 -10.04
CA PHE A 2 -17.83 -1.86 -9.84
C PHE A 2 -17.37 -0.76 -10.80
N LYS A 3 -16.55 0.19 -10.33
CA LYS A 3 -15.98 1.27 -11.15
C LYS A 3 -14.45 1.21 -11.04
N VAL A 4 -13.76 1.22 -12.17
CA VAL A 4 -12.31 1.41 -12.23
C VAL A 4 -12.05 2.83 -12.69
N THR A 5 -11.36 3.61 -11.86
CA THR A 5 -10.97 4.99 -12.16
C THR A 5 -9.46 5.08 -12.25
N THR A 6 -8.93 5.58 -13.35
CA THR A 6 -7.50 5.91 -13.47
C THR A 6 -7.23 7.17 -12.65
N ILE A 7 -6.38 7.06 -11.63
CA ILE A 7 -5.98 8.18 -10.76
C ILE A 7 -4.80 8.89 -11.40
N THR A 8 -3.71 8.17 -11.65
CA THR A 8 -2.53 8.71 -12.33
C THR A 8 -2.19 7.83 -13.54
N HIS A 9 -1.58 8.44 -14.54
CA HIS A 9 -1.02 7.80 -15.73
C HIS A 9 0.27 8.53 -16.10
N LEU A 10 1.07 7.96 -17.01
CA LEU A 10 2.36 8.55 -17.38
C LEU A 10 2.15 9.93 -18.01
N THR A 11 2.63 10.96 -17.31
CA THR A 11 2.56 12.38 -17.66
C THR A 11 3.80 13.08 -17.10
N ASP A 12 4.00 14.35 -17.46
CA ASP A 12 5.07 15.18 -16.87
C ASP A 12 4.84 15.44 -15.37
N ASP A 13 3.58 15.51 -14.93
CA ASP A 13 3.21 15.72 -13.51
C ASP A 13 3.24 14.44 -12.67
N THR A 14 2.87 13.29 -13.24
CA THR A 14 2.82 12.00 -12.55
C THR A 14 3.48 10.90 -13.37
N THR A 15 4.53 10.29 -12.81
CA THR A 15 5.45 9.43 -13.55
C THR A 15 5.04 7.95 -13.60
N ARG A 16 3.99 7.57 -12.86
CA ARG A 16 3.56 6.17 -12.70
C ARG A 16 2.04 6.02 -12.69
N PRO A 17 1.53 4.85 -13.14
CA PRO A 17 0.11 4.58 -13.13
C PRO A 17 -0.40 4.16 -11.75
N LEU A 18 -1.59 4.65 -11.41
CA LEU A 18 -2.36 4.27 -10.22
C LEU A 18 -3.83 4.22 -10.61
N ILE A 19 -4.50 3.11 -10.30
CA ILE A 19 -5.93 2.94 -10.51
C ILE A 19 -6.66 2.75 -9.19
N CYS A 20 -7.91 3.20 -9.13
CA CYS A 20 -8.81 2.99 -8.01
C CYS A 20 -9.95 2.06 -8.44
N LEU A 21 -10.07 0.92 -7.79
CA LEU A 21 -11.26 0.08 -7.85
C LEU A 21 -12.25 0.54 -6.78
N THR A 22 -13.44 0.95 -7.19
CA THR A 22 -14.57 1.23 -6.31
C THR A 22 -15.58 0.08 -6.39
N THR A 23 -15.91 -0.52 -5.25
CA THR A 23 -16.90 -1.61 -5.14
C THR A 23 -18.32 -1.09 -5.14
N ARG A 24 -19.33 -1.99 -5.14
CA ARG A 24 -20.74 -1.58 -5.15
C ARG A 24 -21.15 -0.91 -3.84
N LYS A 25 -20.55 -1.31 -2.70
CA LYS A 25 -20.71 -0.63 -1.40
C LYS A 25 -19.86 0.64 -1.26
N GLY A 26 -19.06 0.96 -2.28
CA GLY A 26 -18.24 2.18 -2.35
C GLY A 26 -16.87 2.06 -1.67
N PHE A 27 -16.47 0.85 -1.26
CA PHE A 27 -15.10 0.58 -0.78
C PHE A 27 -14.10 0.81 -1.90
N LYS A 28 -12.90 1.27 -1.53
CA LYS A 28 -11.88 1.69 -2.49
C LYS A 28 -10.58 0.93 -2.25
N TYR A 29 -9.98 0.46 -3.34
CA TYR A 29 -8.70 -0.23 -3.35
C TYR A 29 -7.85 0.43 -4.43
N LEU A 30 -6.66 0.88 -4.06
CA LEU A 30 -5.72 1.48 -4.99
C LEU A 30 -4.73 0.42 -5.48
N PHE A 31 -4.53 0.32 -6.80
CA PHE A 31 -3.59 -0.63 -7.40
C PHE A 31 -2.62 0.12 -8.30
N GLY A 32 -1.32 -0.15 -8.17
CA GLY A 32 -0.30 0.51 -8.99
C GLY A 32 0.89 0.96 -8.17
N LYS A 33 1.43 2.11 -8.54
CA LYS A 33 2.51 2.79 -7.83
C LYS A 33 1.99 4.12 -7.27
N VAL A 34 2.66 4.68 -6.27
CA VAL A 34 2.26 5.95 -5.63
C VAL A 34 3.33 7.00 -5.92
N PRO A 35 3.35 7.56 -7.15
CA PRO A 35 4.33 8.57 -7.52
C PRO A 35 4.08 9.87 -6.75
N GLU A 36 5.04 10.79 -6.84
CA GLU A 36 4.82 12.16 -6.38
C GLU A 36 3.57 12.78 -7.01
N GLY A 37 2.90 13.68 -6.28
CA GLY A 37 1.68 14.32 -6.74
C GLY A 37 0.39 13.50 -6.59
N THR A 38 0.45 12.19 -6.27
CA THR A 38 -0.77 11.36 -6.10
C THR A 38 -1.81 11.99 -5.16
N GLN A 39 -1.38 12.52 -4.01
CA GLN A 39 -2.29 13.18 -3.07
C GLN A 39 -3.04 14.39 -3.66
N ARG A 40 -2.38 15.17 -4.52
CA ARG A 40 -2.97 16.34 -5.18
C ARG A 40 -4.01 15.89 -6.20
N VAL A 41 -3.64 14.88 -7.00
CA VAL A 41 -4.52 14.31 -8.01
C VAL A 41 -5.76 13.69 -7.38
N VAL A 42 -5.61 12.90 -6.31
CA VAL A 42 -6.76 12.31 -5.59
C VAL A 42 -7.69 13.38 -5.04
N ASN A 43 -7.15 14.49 -4.51
CA ASN A 43 -7.97 15.61 -4.06
C ASN A 43 -8.76 16.26 -5.19
N THR A 44 -8.23 16.31 -6.42
CA THR A 44 -8.95 16.84 -7.60
C THR A 44 -10.16 15.98 -7.99
N PHE A 45 -10.09 14.66 -7.81
CA PHE A 45 -11.23 13.76 -8.07
C PHE A 45 -12.38 13.90 -7.06
N GLY A 46 -12.18 14.64 -5.96
CA GLY A 46 -13.23 14.99 -5.01
C GLY A 46 -13.98 13.77 -4.46
N SER A 47 -15.31 13.76 -4.61
CA SER A 47 -16.16 12.72 -4.01
C SER A 47 -15.95 11.31 -4.56
N GLU A 48 -15.39 11.19 -5.77
CA GLU A 48 -15.23 9.89 -6.44
C GLU A 48 -14.19 9.00 -5.72
N VAL A 49 -13.16 9.62 -5.13
CA VAL A 49 -12.01 8.96 -4.52
C VAL A 49 -11.86 9.38 -3.06
N LYS A 50 -12.98 9.56 -2.34
CA LYS A 50 -12.96 9.89 -0.90
C LYS A 50 -12.18 8.85 -0.08
N PHE A 51 -11.35 9.35 0.84
CA PHE A 51 -10.50 8.57 1.73
C PHE A 51 -11.25 7.70 2.75
N SER A 52 -12.49 8.06 3.11
CA SER A 52 -13.22 7.41 4.21
C SER A 52 -13.54 5.93 4.00
N LYS A 53 -13.56 5.45 2.75
CA LYS A 53 -13.80 4.05 2.39
C LYS A 53 -12.58 3.36 1.76
N LEU A 54 -11.41 3.99 1.82
CA LEU A 54 -10.16 3.39 1.36
C LEU A 54 -9.78 2.20 2.25
N GLN A 55 -9.71 1.01 1.68
CA GLN A 55 -9.36 -0.23 2.38
C GLN A 55 -7.86 -0.51 2.33
N GLY A 56 -7.20 -0.15 1.22
CA GLY A 56 -5.76 -0.31 1.11
C GLY A 56 -5.17 0.08 -0.23
N ILE A 57 -3.85 0.08 -0.27
CA ILE A 57 -3.00 0.32 -1.44
C ILE A 57 -2.24 -0.97 -1.73
N PHE A 58 -2.27 -1.40 -2.98
CA PHE A 58 -1.71 -2.65 -3.46
C PHE A 58 -0.63 -2.30 -4.48
N LEU A 59 0.62 -2.34 -4.03
CA LEU A 59 1.76 -1.89 -4.82
C LEU A 59 2.14 -2.92 -5.88
N THR A 60 2.21 -2.49 -7.14
CA THR A 60 2.55 -3.35 -8.27
C THR A 60 3.99 -3.18 -8.74
N GLY A 61 4.49 -4.23 -9.40
CA GLY A 61 5.84 -4.29 -9.92
C GLY A 61 6.89 -4.40 -8.82
N SER A 62 8.16 -4.19 -9.20
CA SER A 62 9.25 -3.99 -8.25
C SER A 62 9.38 -2.51 -7.89
N ILE A 63 9.80 -2.18 -6.67
CA ILE A 63 10.05 -0.78 -6.26
C ILE A 63 11.53 -0.50 -6.55
N LEU A 64 11.79 0.29 -7.58
CA LEU A 64 13.16 0.51 -8.09
C LEU A 64 13.70 1.90 -7.77
N SER A 65 12.82 2.88 -7.58
CA SER A 65 13.22 4.27 -7.39
C SER A 65 12.17 5.05 -6.62
N TRP A 66 12.56 6.25 -6.19
CA TRP A 66 11.66 7.20 -5.55
C TRP A 66 10.42 7.52 -6.39
N SER A 67 10.53 7.52 -7.72
CA SER A 67 9.39 7.75 -8.63
C SER A 67 8.23 6.76 -8.45
N ASP A 68 8.49 5.58 -7.88
CA ASP A 68 7.46 4.55 -7.66
C ASP A 68 6.64 4.76 -6.39
N ILE A 69 7.18 5.48 -5.41
CA ILE A 69 6.66 5.49 -4.03
C ILE A 69 6.73 6.85 -3.34
N GLY A 70 7.32 7.86 -3.97
CA GLY A 70 7.61 9.16 -3.35
C GLY A 70 6.38 9.95 -2.93
N GLY A 71 5.20 9.62 -3.47
CA GLY A 71 3.93 10.20 -3.02
C GLY A 71 3.33 9.50 -1.81
N LEU A 72 3.76 8.28 -1.47
CA LEU A 72 3.18 7.50 -0.38
C LEU A 72 3.30 8.18 1.01
N PRO A 73 4.42 8.83 1.40
CA PRO A 73 4.49 9.53 2.69
C PRO A 73 3.41 10.60 2.81
N GLY A 74 3.33 11.52 1.84
CA GLY A 74 2.35 12.61 1.89
C GLY A 74 0.91 12.12 1.71
N PHE A 75 0.71 11.08 0.89
CA PHE A 75 -0.58 10.43 0.74
C PHE A 75 -1.04 9.81 2.06
N PHE A 76 -0.15 9.10 2.77
CA PHE A 76 -0.43 8.54 4.08
C PHE A 76 -0.83 9.64 5.08
N LEU A 77 -0.08 10.74 5.16
CA LEU A 77 -0.41 11.86 6.06
C LEU A 77 -1.78 12.48 5.72
N THR A 78 -2.08 12.62 4.43
CA THR A 78 -3.37 13.16 3.96
C THR A 78 -4.54 12.24 4.31
N VAL A 79 -4.39 10.93 4.07
CA VAL A 79 -5.39 9.92 4.47
C VAL A 79 -5.56 9.91 5.98
N SER A 80 -4.46 9.98 6.71
CA SER A 80 -4.44 9.98 8.16
C SER A 80 -5.23 11.15 8.75
N ASP A 81 -5.06 12.34 8.19
CA ASP A 81 -5.81 13.52 8.64
C ASP A 81 -7.32 13.42 8.27
N ALA A 82 -7.68 12.59 7.28
CA ALA A 82 -9.05 12.39 6.81
C ALA A 82 -9.80 11.20 7.47
N THR A 83 -9.10 10.19 7.98
CA THR A 83 -9.71 8.99 8.58
C THR A 83 -8.90 8.41 9.74
N LYS A 84 -9.60 7.87 10.75
CA LYS A 84 -8.98 7.18 11.89
C LYS A 84 -8.71 5.69 11.64
N ASN A 85 -9.15 5.14 10.51
CA ASN A 85 -9.13 3.70 10.24
C ASN A 85 -7.74 3.15 9.91
N GLY A 86 -6.70 3.99 9.88
CA GLY A 86 -5.37 3.59 9.41
C GLY A 86 -5.29 3.47 7.90
N LEU A 87 -4.12 3.03 7.43
CA LEU A 87 -3.86 2.74 6.03
C LEU A 87 -3.19 1.37 5.92
N THR A 88 -3.73 0.51 5.06
CA THR A 88 -3.10 -0.76 4.71
C THR A 88 -2.36 -0.63 3.39
N VAL A 89 -1.09 -1.03 3.37
CA VAL A 89 -0.24 -1.05 2.18
C VAL A 89 0.27 -2.47 1.99
N MET A 90 -0.12 -3.10 0.89
CA MET A 90 0.37 -4.41 0.49
C MET A 90 1.53 -4.26 -0.52
N GLY A 91 2.60 -5.01 -0.32
CA GLY A 91 3.75 -5.08 -1.22
C GLY A 91 4.86 -5.96 -0.64
N CYS A 92 6.11 -5.71 -1.02
CA CYS A 92 7.26 -6.42 -0.43
C CYS A 92 7.59 -5.84 0.95
N GLU A 93 7.34 -6.59 2.03
CA GLU A 93 7.48 -6.06 3.39
C GLU A 93 8.92 -5.62 3.72
N ARG A 94 9.93 -6.35 3.25
CA ARG A 94 11.34 -6.04 3.53
C ARG A 94 11.71 -4.66 3.03
N ILE A 95 11.44 -4.41 1.74
CA ILE A 95 11.73 -3.14 1.07
C ILE A 95 10.85 -2.02 1.63
N LEU A 96 9.55 -2.27 1.82
CA LEU A 96 8.65 -1.26 2.37
C LEU A 96 9.02 -0.84 3.78
N SER A 97 9.35 -1.79 4.66
CA SER A 97 9.79 -1.49 6.02
C SER A 97 11.05 -0.62 6.02
N TYR A 98 12.01 -0.94 5.15
CA TYR A 98 13.22 -0.13 5.00
C TYR A 98 12.90 1.29 4.55
N ILE A 99 12.10 1.43 3.48
CA ILE A 99 11.64 2.72 2.97
C ILE A 99 10.93 3.52 4.06
N LEU A 100 9.98 2.93 4.80
CA LEU A 100 9.30 3.63 5.90
C LEU A 100 10.28 4.13 6.96
N ALA A 101 11.28 3.33 7.34
CA ALA A 101 12.28 3.75 8.30
C ALA A 101 13.14 4.91 7.80
N THR A 102 13.34 5.07 6.48
CA THR A 102 13.99 6.28 5.93
C THR A 102 13.15 7.54 6.15
N TRP A 103 11.84 7.43 6.32
CA TRP A 103 10.93 8.57 6.50
C TRP A 103 10.87 9.10 7.93
N ARG A 104 11.55 8.44 8.89
CA ARG A 104 11.52 8.75 10.33
C ARG A 104 11.83 10.20 10.71
N GLN A 105 12.51 10.94 9.84
CA GLN A 105 12.87 12.34 10.09
C GLN A 105 11.77 13.33 9.71
N PHE A 106 10.79 12.92 8.89
CA PHE A 106 9.77 13.83 8.34
C PHE A 106 8.34 13.25 8.35
N VAL A 107 8.15 11.99 8.72
CA VAL A 107 6.84 11.36 8.88
C VAL A 107 6.65 10.95 10.33
N PHE A 108 5.65 11.54 10.99
CA PHE A 108 5.20 11.16 12.32
C PHE A 108 3.70 11.47 12.44
N ARG A 109 2.91 10.49 12.90
CA ARG A 109 1.47 10.66 13.17
C ARG A 109 1.00 9.80 14.32
N MET A 110 0.22 10.40 15.21
CA MET A 110 -0.33 9.73 16.38
C MET A 110 -1.75 9.25 16.14
N GLY A 111 -2.14 8.17 16.82
CA GLY A 111 -3.51 7.66 16.83
C GLY A 111 -3.95 6.96 15.54
N ILE A 112 -3.01 6.65 14.64
CA ILE A 112 -3.29 6.06 13.33
C ILE A 112 -2.29 4.94 13.06
N LYS A 113 -2.79 3.84 12.50
CA LYS A 113 -1.99 2.65 12.22
C LYS A 113 -1.67 2.53 10.74
N LEU A 114 -0.39 2.43 10.41
CA LEU A 114 0.08 2.02 9.08
C LEU A 114 0.34 0.51 9.10
N HIS A 115 -0.46 -0.25 8.37
CA HIS A 115 -0.34 -1.70 8.25
C HIS A 115 0.40 -2.05 6.98
N ILE A 116 1.60 -2.63 7.09
CA ILE A 116 2.27 -3.26 5.95
C ILE A 116 1.82 -4.71 5.88
N LEU A 117 1.27 -5.11 4.74
CA LEU A 117 1.00 -6.51 4.44
C LEU A 117 2.02 -7.01 3.41
N ASP A 118 2.65 -8.13 3.74
CA ASP A 118 3.61 -8.76 2.86
C ASP A 118 2.88 -9.62 1.82
N ALA A 119 3.11 -9.35 0.54
CA ALA A 119 2.44 -10.08 -0.55
C ALA A 119 2.88 -11.56 -0.64
N GLU A 120 4.07 -11.89 -0.15
CA GLU A 120 4.59 -13.26 -0.16
C GLU A 120 3.88 -14.13 0.90
N THR A 121 3.73 -13.62 2.12
CA THR A 121 3.11 -14.36 3.23
C THR A 121 1.59 -14.20 3.34
N ASN A 122 1.00 -13.21 2.67
CA ASN A 122 -0.45 -12.99 2.68
C ASN A 122 -1.04 -13.32 1.29
N PRO A 123 -1.50 -14.57 1.08
CA PRO A 123 -1.76 -15.09 -0.26
C PRO A 123 -3.03 -14.56 -0.91
N THR A 124 -4.00 -14.02 -0.16
CA THR A 124 -5.23 -13.45 -0.71
C THR A 124 -5.90 -12.54 0.32
N ILE A 125 -6.34 -11.36 -0.12
CA ILE A 125 -7.25 -10.50 0.64
C ILE A 125 -8.67 -10.81 0.19
N VAL A 126 -9.49 -11.30 1.12
CA VAL A 126 -10.90 -11.60 0.89
C VAL A 126 -11.75 -10.53 1.55
N ASP A 127 -12.60 -9.90 0.75
CA ASP A 127 -13.63 -8.97 1.20
C ASP A 127 -15.01 -9.48 0.73
N GLU A 128 -16.09 -8.85 1.18
CA GLU A 128 -17.47 -9.22 0.86
C GLU A 128 -17.79 -9.12 -0.65
N GLU A 129 -17.09 -8.26 -1.38
CA GLU A 129 -17.36 -8.00 -2.80
C GLU A 129 -16.20 -8.35 -3.73
N VAL A 130 -14.98 -8.50 -3.19
CA VAL A 130 -13.75 -8.69 -3.98
C VAL A 130 -12.82 -9.69 -3.30
N VAL A 131 -12.11 -10.44 -4.13
CA VAL A 131 -11.01 -11.33 -3.74
C VAL A 131 -9.78 -10.88 -4.50
N ILE A 132 -8.72 -10.51 -3.79
CA ILE A 132 -7.49 -9.96 -4.36
C ILE A 132 -6.34 -10.91 -4.05
N SER A 133 -5.77 -11.53 -5.09
CA SER A 133 -4.67 -12.47 -4.95
C SER A 133 -3.39 -11.92 -5.58
N PRO A 134 -2.29 -11.73 -4.83
CA PRO A 134 -0.99 -11.40 -5.40
C PRO A 134 -0.47 -12.54 -6.30
N ILE A 135 0.19 -12.15 -7.39
CA ILE A 135 0.95 -12.99 -8.29
C ILE A 135 2.39 -12.49 -8.23
N MET A 136 3.27 -13.30 -7.65
CA MET A 136 4.69 -12.97 -7.49
C MET A 136 5.45 -13.42 -8.74
N ILE A 137 6.24 -12.51 -9.32
CA ILE A 137 7.08 -12.78 -10.48
C ILE A 137 8.53 -12.65 -10.04
N ASP A 138 9.27 -13.76 -10.09
CA ASP A 138 10.68 -13.79 -9.72
C ASP A 138 11.56 -13.03 -10.72
N PRO A 139 12.58 -12.31 -10.24
CA PRO A 139 13.59 -11.71 -11.12
C PRO A 139 14.44 -12.80 -11.78
N ALA A 140 14.93 -12.56 -12.99
CA ALA A 140 15.73 -13.52 -13.76
C ALA A 140 16.95 -14.06 -12.98
N ASN A 141 17.60 -13.20 -12.20
CA ASN A 141 18.69 -13.57 -11.31
C ASN A 141 18.19 -13.48 -9.87
N GLN A 142 17.71 -14.60 -9.33
CA GLN A 142 17.28 -14.66 -7.94
C GLN A 142 18.50 -14.89 -7.05
N THR A 143 18.70 -14.00 -6.08
CA THR A 143 19.72 -14.20 -5.04
C THR A 143 19.00 -14.52 -3.74
N SER A 144 19.52 -15.48 -2.97
CA SER A 144 18.99 -15.74 -1.64
C SER A 144 19.07 -14.48 -0.78
N PRO A 145 18.06 -14.20 0.05
CA PRO A 145 18.12 -13.08 0.96
C PRO A 145 19.30 -13.26 1.93
N PRO A 146 19.98 -12.17 2.34
CA PRO A 146 21.06 -12.24 3.31
C PRO A 146 20.64 -12.95 4.60
N GLU A 147 21.52 -13.76 5.19
CA GLU A 147 21.21 -14.59 6.38
C GLU A 147 20.59 -13.79 7.54
N ASN A 148 21.11 -12.58 7.79
CA ASN A 148 20.67 -11.69 8.87
C ASN A 148 19.48 -10.78 8.52
N SER A 149 18.96 -10.85 7.29
CA SER A 149 17.93 -9.93 6.78
C SER A 149 16.66 -9.94 7.64
N SER A 150 16.21 -11.10 8.10
CA SER A 150 14.98 -11.25 8.90
C SER A 150 15.06 -10.49 10.24
N LYS A 151 16.20 -10.58 10.92
CA LYS A 151 16.46 -9.87 12.19
C LYS A 151 16.50 -8.36 11.97
N LEU A 152 17.17 -7.91 10.91
CA LEU A 152 17.25 -6.49 10.55
C LEU A 152 15.87 -5.92 10.20
N VAL A 153 15.08 -6.63 9.39
CA VAL A 153 13.71 -6.25 9.03
C VAL A 153 12.85 -6.12 10.28
N ARG A 154 12.97 -7.03 11.26
CA ARG A 154 12.26 -6.91 12.54
C ARG A 154 12.65 -5.65 13.32
N GLN A 155 13.92 -5.29 13.35
CA GLN A 155 14.40 -4.06 14.01
C GLN A 155 13.88 -2.80 13.31
N ILE A 156 13.92 -2.80 11.98
CA ILE A 156 13.39 -1.71 11.13
C ILE A 156 11.89 -1.55 11.33
N LYS A 157 11.12 -2.65 11.36
CA LYS A 157 9.69 -2.62 11.65
C LYS A 157 9.39 -2.02 13.03
N LYS A 158 10.20 -2.37 14.05
CA LYS A 158 10.10 -1.75 15.37
C LYS A 158 10.36 -0.25 15.29
N LEU A 159 11.39 0.18 14.56
CA LEU A 159 11.69 1.60 14.37
C LEU A 159 10.54 2.33 13.66
N ALA A 160 9.99 1.76 12.58
CA ALA A 160 8.84 2.33 11.87
C ALA A 160 7.58 2.41 12.75
N SER A 161 7.36 1.45 13.66
CA SER A 161 6.22 1.49 14.59
C SER A 161 6.27 2.67 15.57
N LEU A 162 7.48 3.17 15.90
CA LEU A 162 7.64 4.36 16.75
C LEU A 162 7.21 5.65 16.05
N MET A 163 7.11 5.65 14.72
CA MET A 163 6.61 6.80 13.95
C MET A 163 5.08 6.94 14.03
N PHE A 164 4.38 5.88 14.46
CA PHE A 164 2.92 5.78 14.47
C PHE A 164 2.35 5.27 15.81
N PRO A 165 2.60 5.96 16.94
CA PRO A 165 2.11 5.53 18.24
C PRO A 165 0.59 5.67 18.33
N LEU A 166 -0.07 4.71 18.99
CA LEU A 166 -1.52 4.74 19.21
C LEU A 166 -1.91 5.64 20.39
N ASP A 167 -1.04 5.75 21.40
CA ASP A 167 -1.29 6.53 22.61
C ASP A 167 -0.88 8.00 22.45
N THR A 168 -1.69 8.91 23.00
CA THR A 168 -1.52 10.37 22.94
C THR A 168 -0.47 10.93 23.90
N ASN A 169 0.09 10.12 24.80
CA ASN A 169 1.04 10.57 25.84
C ASN A 169 2.45 9.95 25.69
N PRO A 170 3.14 10.06 24.54
CA PRO A 170 4.58 9.87 24.54
C PRO A 170 5.19 11.07 25.27
N THR A 171 5.85 10.84 26.39
CA THR A 171 6.82 11.82 26.89
C THR A 171 7.73 12.20 25.73
N GLN A 172 7.82 13.49 25.42
CA GLN A 172 8.53 14.06 24.26
C GLN A 172 10.00 13.65 24.14
N ASN A 173 10.55 12.95 25.13
CA ASN A 173 11.99 12.88 25.32
C ASN A 173 12.73 11.86 24.47
N ASP A 174 12.16 10.78 23.94
CA ASP A 174 13.01 9.78 23.25
C ASP A 174 12.30 8.95 22.17
N ILE A 175 11.84 9.60 21.09
CA ILE A 175 11.82 8.86 19.81
C ILE A 175 13.24 8.95 19.26
N HIS A 176 14.09 7.98 19.61
CA HIS A 176 15.44 7.86 19.06
C HIS A 176 15.36 7.57 17.55
N THR A 177 15.15 8.62 16.74
CA THR A 177 15.14 8.54 15.27
C THR A 177 16.56 8.59 14.70
N HIS A 178 17.55 9.00 15.50
CA HIS A 178 18.97 9.00 15.14
C HIS A 178 19.58 7.59 15.26
N VAL A 179 19.03 6.65 14.49
CA VAL A 179 19.57 5.30 14.31
C VAL A 179 20.24 5.22 12.96
N HIS A 180 21.43 4.62 12.91
CA HIS A 180 22.08 4.26 11.66
C HIS A 180 21.33 3.08 11.03
N LEU A 181 20.74 3.28 9.85
CA LEU A 181 20.09 2.19 9.13
C LEU A 181 21.16 1.27 8.51
N PRO A 182 20.90 -0.05 8.42
CA PRO A 182 21.75 -0.93 7.64
C PRO A 182 21.75 -0.51 6.17
N SER A 183 22.74 -0.98 5.42
CA SER A 183 22.76 -0.82 3.97
C SER A 183 21.58 -1.56 3.34
N ALA A 184 21.03 -1.03 2.25
CA ALA A 184 19.90 -1.65 1.57
C ALA A 184 20.21 -3.09 1.12
N SER A 185 21.47 -3.37 0.73
CA SER A 185 21.97 -4.69 0.36
C SER A 185 21.90 -5.73 1.48
N GLU A 186 21.96 -5.32 2.75
CA GLU A 186 21.80 -6.21 3.90
C GLU A 186 20.32 -6.58 4.17
N ILE A 187 19.38 -5.82 3.58
CA ILE A 187 17.94 -6.04 3.72
C ILE A 187 17.40 -6.87 2.58
N ALA A 188 17.69 -6.47 1.34
CA ALA A 188 17.24 -7.14 0.15
C ALA A 188 18.21 -6.85 -1.01
N THR A 189 18.63 -7.92 -1.68
CA THR A 189 19.48 -7.88 -2.87
C THR A 189 18.64 -7.92 -4.14
N THR A 190 17.50 -8.60 -4.09
CA THR A 190 16.55 -8.74 -5.20
C THR A 190 15.12 -8.57 -4.69
N GLN A 191 14.22 -8.10 -5.56
CA GLN A 191 12.80 -7.97 -5.26
C GLN A 191 11.96 -8.62 -6.36
N GLN A 192 10.98 -9.42 -5.97
CA GLN A 192 9.94 -9.91 -6.86
C GLN A 192 9.07 -8.75 -7.37
N SER A 193 8.62 -8.89 -8.62
CA SER A 193 7.60 -8.01 -9.19
C SER A 193 6.22 -8.54 -8.82
N ILE A 194 5.36 -7.67 -8.28
CA ILE A 194 4.03 -8.07 -7.79
C ILE A 194 2.96 -7.66 -8.79
N SER A 195 2.12 -8.61 -9.19
CA SER A 195 0.87 -8.38 -9.91
C SER A 195 -0.31 -8.79 -9.05
N TYR A 196 -1.54 -8.38 -9.40
CA TYR A 196 -2.74 -8.77 -8.65
C TYR A 196 -3.81 -9.32 -9.59
N CYS A 197 -4.38 -10.46 -9.22
CA CYS A 197 -5.63 -10.97 -9.78
C CYS A 197 -6.79 -10.50 -8.89
N ILE A 198 -7.77 -9.83 -9.48
CA ILE A 198 -8.94 -9.32 -8.77
C ILE A 198 -10.17 -10.09 -9.27
N SER A 199 -10.76 -10.89 -8.39
CA SER A 199 -12.00 -11.61 -8.65
C SER A 199 -13.17 -10.91 -7.94
N PHE A 200 -14.28 -10.71 -8.65
CA PHE A 200 -15.49 -10.12 -8.08
C PHE A 200 -16.40 -11.21 -7.51
N VAL A 201 -16.87 -11.04 -6.27
CA VAL A 201 -17.81 -11.98 -5.66
C VAL A 201 -19.16 -11.87 -6.41
N PRO A 202 -19.64 -12.98 -7.00
CA PRO A 202 -20.89 -12.99 -7.75
C PRO A 202 -22.04 -12.63 -6.82
N VAL A 203 -22.98 -11.84 -7.32
CA VAL A 203 -24.25 -11.59 -6.63
C VAL A 203 -25.29 -12.51 -7.22
N LEU A 204 -26.10 -13.11 -6.35
CA LEU A 204 -27.25 -13.91 -6.76
C LEU A 204 -28.11 -13.08 -7.72
N GLY A 205 -28.21 -13.54 -8.96
CA GLY A 205 -29.12 -12.95 -9.93
C GLY A 205 -30.56 -13.12 -9.44
N LYS A 206 -31.42 -12.14 -9.75
CA LYS A 206 -32.86 -12.40 -9.69
C LYS A 206 -33.20 -13.28 -10.88
N PHE A 207 -33.80 -14.44 -10.62
CA PHE A 207 -34.30 -15.33 -11.67
C PHE A 207 -35.24 -14.55 -12.59
N ASP A 208 -34.98 -14.58 -13.90
CA ASP A 208 -35.83 -13.97 -14.92
C ASP A 208 -36.58 -15.09 -15.67
N PRO A 209 -37.86 -15.32 -15.36
CA PRO A 209 -38.65 -16.39 -15.97
C PRO A 209 -38.82 -16.24 -17.48
N LYS A 210 -38.66 -15.03 -18.03
CA LYS A 210 -38.81 -14.78 -19.46
C LYS A 210 -37.59 -15.27 -20.23
N LYS A 211 -36.38 -15.01 -19.72
CA LYS A 211 -35.12 -15.52 -20.28
C LYS A 211 -34.95 -17.03 -20.14
N ALA A 212 -35.66 -17.67 -19.22
CA ALA A 212 -35.59 -19.12 -19.01
C ALA A 212 -36.49 -19.92 -19.98
N LYS A 213 -37.33 -19.24 -20.78
CA LYS A 213 -38.23 -19.86 -21.77
C LYS A 213 -37.74 -19.72 -23.22
N GLU A 214 -36.66 -18.99 -23.43
CA GLU A 214 -35.92 -18.88 -24.71
C GLU A 214 -34.77 -19.89 -24.71
#